data_AF-A0A519UUB3-F1
#
_entry.id   AF-A0A519UUB3-F1
#
_cell.length_a   1.000
_cell.length_b   1.000
_cell.length_c   1.000
_cell.angle_alpha   90.00
_cell.angle_beta   90.00
_cell.angle_gamma   90.00
#
_symmetry.space_group_name_H-M   'P 1'
#
loop_
_entity.id
_entity.type
_entity.pdbx_description
1 polymer ?
#
loop_
_entity_poly.entity_id
_entity_poly.type
_entity_poly.pdbx_seq_one_letter_code
_entity_poly.pdbx_strand_id
1 'polypeptide(L)'
;VIDISFDQMNHFAGNMLEIKNQAGDSLLVMSEQAFKALLDPQVNALAAFAKIVTAPLYTIEQNGGGSARCMLAEVHLPLKVGQ
;
A
#
# COMPACT_ATOMS: atom_id res chain seq x y z
N VAL A 1 4.95 2.73 15.84
CA VAL A 1 3.57 3.08 15.44
C VAL A 1 3.64 4.37 14.64
N ILE A 2 2.90 4.47 13.54
CA ILE A 2 2.80 5.69 12.73
C ILE A 2 1.33 6.09 12.77
N ASP A 3 1.03 7.17 13.49
CA ASP A 3 -0.33 7.69 13.57
C ASP A 3 -0.69 8.41 12.27
N ILE A 4 -1.94 8.28 11.83
CA ILE A 4 -2.48 9.05 10.71
C ILE A 4 -3.63 9.93 11.18
N SER A 5 -3.78 11.11 10.59
CA SER A 5 -4.92 11.98 10.86
C SER A 5 -6.19 11.46 10.18
N PHE A 6 -7.35 11.98 10.58
CA PHE A 6 -8.61 11.70 9.88
C PHE A 6 -8.57 12.12 8.41
N ASP A 7 -7.89 13.23 8.10
CA ASP A 7 -7.71 13.67 6.71
C ASP A 7 -6.87 12.67 5.90
N GLN A 8 -5.77 12.18 6.48
CA GLN A 8 -4.94 11.13 5.88
C GLN A 8 -5.72 9.83 5.69
N MET A 9 -6.52 9.44 6.69
CA MET A 9 -7.41 8.28 6.60
C MET A 9 -8.40 8.43 5.43
N ASN A 10 -9.01 9.61 5.27
CA ASN A 10 -9.94 9.89 4.16
C ASN A 10 -9.26 9.89 2.78
N HIS A 11 -7.94 10.11 2.74
CA HIS A 11 -7.10 9.95 1.55
C HIS A 11 -6.44 8.57 1.46
N PHE A 12 -7.04 7.56 2.10
CA PHE A 12 -6.60 6.16 2.02
C PHE A 12 -5.20 5.87 2.57
N ALA A 13 -4.63 6.72 3.42
CA ALA A 13 -3.34 6.45 4.07
C ALA A 13 -3.37 5.16 4.93
N GLY A 14 -4.53 4.70 5.39
CA GLY A 14 -4.65 3.39 6.06
C GLY A 14 -4.74 2.19 5.11
N ASN A 15 -4.95 2.41 3.81
CA ASN A 15 -5.26 1.36 2.82
C ASN A 15 -4.00 0.89 2.07
N MET A 16 -2.94 0.63 2.81
CA MET A 16 -1.66 0.13 2.28
C MET A 16 -1.51 -1.38 2.55
N LEU A 17 -0.72 -2.06 1.75
CA LEU A 17 -0.38 -3.47 1.98
C LEU A 17 1.12 -3.69 1.76
N GLU A 18 1.78 -4.30 2.75
CA GLU A 18 3.14 -4.80 2.57
C GLU A 18 3.10 -6.17 1.89
N ILE A 19 3.87 -6.34 0.82
CA ILE A 19 4.03 -7.60 0.10
C ILE A 19 5.52 -7.90 -0.12
N LYS A 20 5.85 -9.15 -0.43
CA LYS A 20 7.21 -9.52 -0.83
C LYS A 20 7.29 -9.82 -2.32
N ASN A 21 8.33 -9.31 -2.97
CA ASN A 21 8.63 -9.70 -4.34
C ASN A 21 9.34 -11.07 -4.40
N GLN A 22 9.65 -11.55 -5.61
CA GLN A 22 10.35 -12.83 -5.81
C GLN A 22 11.78 -12.84 -5.25
N ALA A 23 12.42 -11.67 -5.10
CA ALA A 23 13.73 -11.52 -4.49
C ALA A 23 13.68 -11.49 -2.95
N GLY A 24 12.47 -11.45 -2.36
CA GLY A 24 12.25 -11.37 -0.92
C GLY A 24 12.23 -9.94 -0.36
N ASP A 25 12.31 -8.91 -1.21
CA ASP A 25 12.26 -7.52 -0.78
C ASP A 25 10.84 -7.14 -0.32
N SER A 26 10.76 -6.44 0.81
CA SER A 26 9.51 -5.85 1.29
C SER A 26 9.14 -4.62 0.46
N LEU A 27 7.92 -4.64 -0.09
CA LEU A 27 7.31 -3.56 -0.83
C LEU A 27 6.05 -3.10 -0.10
N LEU A 28 5.95 -1.81 0.21
CA LEU A 28 4.73 -1.22 0.76
C LEU A 28 3.95 -0.55 -0.36
N VAL A 29 2.84 -1.16 -0.75
CA VAL A 29 2.00 -0.70 -1.86
C VAL A 29 0.88 0.19 -1.33
N MET A 30 0.73 1.37 -1.93
CA MET A 30 -0.32 2.33 -1.61
C MET A 30 -0.74 3.13 -2.86
N SER A 31 -1.84 3.87 -2.79
CA SER A 31 -2.19 4.79 -3.88
C SER A 31 -1.33 6.05 -3.85
N GLU A 32 -1.29 6.77 -4.97
CA GLU A 32 -0.66 8.08 -5.03
C GLU A 32 -1.34 9.10 -4.08
N GLN A 33 -2.65 9.00 -3.87
CA GLN A 33 -3.37 9.84 -2.90
C GLN A 33 -2.92 9.56 -1.47
N ALA A 34 -2.83 8.29 -1.09
CA ALA A 34 -2.33 7.87 0.21
C ALA A 34 -0.91 8.39 0.45
N PHE A 35 -0.02 8.23 -0.53
CA PHE A 35 1.36 8.71 -0.43
C PHE A 35 1.44 10.23 -0.24
N LYS A 36 0.69 11.00 -1.04
CA LYS A 36 0.69 12.47 -0.96
C LYS A 36 0.06 13.02 0.32
N ALA A 37 -0.80 12.26 0.98
CA ALA A 37 -1.41 12.67 2.24
C ALA A 37 -0.43 12.54 3.43
N LEU A 38 0.59 11.69 3.32
CA LEU A 38 1.57 11.49 4.38
C LEU A 38 2.53 12.67 4.50
N LEU A 39 2.96 12.92 5.73
CA LEU A 39 4.03 13.85 6.05
C LEU A 39 5.38 13.18 5.83
N ASP A 40 6.41 13.97 5.50
CA ASP A 40 7.77 13.45 5.29
C ASP A 40 8.28 12.54 6.42
N PRO A 41 8.06 12.83 7.72
CA PRO A 41 8.48 11.92 8.79
C PRO A 41 7.79 10.55 8.72
N GLN A 42 6.53 10.49 8.30
CA GLN A 42 5.78 9.24 8.13
C GLN A 42 6.31 8.47 6.92
N VAL A 43 6.52 9.15 5.79
CA VAL A 43 7.10 8.56 4.58
C VAL A 43 8.48 7.98 4.87
N ASN A 44 9.35 8.75 5.54
CA ASN A 44 10.69 8.31 5.91
C ASN A 44 10.67 7.11 6.85
N ALA A 45 9.75 7.11 7.83
CA ALA A 45 9.58 5.98 8.74
C ALA A 45 9.15 4.71 7.99
N LEU A 46 8.22 4.81 7.03
CA LEU A 46 7.79 3.67 6.21
C LEU A 46 8.90 3.17 5.28
N ALA A 47 9.59 4.09 4.61
CA ALA A 47 10.67 3.78 3.67
C ALA A 47 11.87 3.08 4.34
N ALA A 48 12.03 3.24 5.66
CA ALA A 48 13.06 2.53 6.43
C ALA A 48 12.79 1.01 6.56
N PHE A 49 11.55 0.54 6.37
CA PHE A 49 11.17 -0.87 6.50
C PHE A 49 10.85 -1.55 5.17
N ALA A 50 10.31 -0.81 4.21
CA ALA A 50 9.89 -1.35 2.92
C ALA A 50 10.05 -0.31 1.80
N LYS A 51 10.30 -0.78 0.58
CA LYS A 51 10.29 0.10 -0.58
C LYS A 51 8.85 0.52 -0.89
N ILE A 52 8.60 1.83 -0.86
CA ILE A 52 7.29 2.37 -1.21
C ILE A 52 7.04 2.23 -2.72
N VAL A 53 5.88 1.69 -3.07
CA VAL A 53 5.38 1.59 -4.44
C VAL A 53 4.02 2.26 -4.51
N THR A 54 3.88 3.19 -5.45
CA THR A 54 2.66 3.98 -5.63
C THR A 54 2.06 3.79 -7.02
N ALA A 55 0.74 3.92 -7.11
CA ALA A 55 0.03 3.96 -8.39
C ALA A 55 -1.13 4.98 -8.33
N PRO A 56 -1.43 5.67 -9.43
CA PRO A 56 -2.58 6.58 -9.51
C PRO A 56 -3.89 5.77 -9.60
N LEU A 57 -4.56 5.55 -8.47
CA LEU A 57 -5.79 4.76 -8.37
C LEU A 57 -7.08 5.60 -8.39
N TYR A 58 -7.00 6.83 -8.90
CA TYR A 58 -8.07 7.84 -8.81
C TYR A 58 -9.46 7.34 -9.21
N THR A 59 -9.56 6.59 -10.31
CA THR A 59 -10.85 6.07 -10.80
C THR A 59 -11.49 5.11 -9.81
N ILE A 60 -10.71 4.23 -9.18
CA ILE A 60 -11.22 3.26 -8.18
C ILE A 60 -11.58 3.98 -6.89
N GLU A 61 -10.76 4.93 -6.45
CA GLU A 61 -10.97 5.68 -5.22
C GLU A 61 -12.21 6.58 -5.30
N GLN A 62 -12.41 7.27 -6.43
CA GLN A 62 -13.53 8.17 -6.64
C GLN A 62 -14.86 7.45 -6.90
N ASN A 63 -14.84 6.33 -7.65
CA ASN A 63 -16.08 5.67 -8.08
C ASN A 63 -16.42 4.40 -7.29
N GLY A 64 -15.41 3.70 -6.76
CA GLY A 64 -15.55 2.39 -6.12
C GLY A 64 -15.30 2.37 -4.61
N GLY A 65 -14.78 3.46 -4.02
CA GLY A 65 -14.51 3.55 -2.58
C GLY A 65 -13.42 2.62 -2.05
N GLY A 66 -12.65 1.99 -2.94
CA GLY A 66 -11.51 1.13 -2.60
C GLY A 66 -10.18 1.79 -2.95
N SER A 67 -9.07 1.23 -2.47
CA SER A 67 -7.72 1.68 -2.81
C SER A 67 -6.75 0.48 -2.87
N ALA A 68 -5.44 0.71 -2.79
CA ALA A 68 -4.40 -0.26 -3.13
C ALA A 68 -4.57 -1.62 -2.43
N ARG A 69 -4.74 -1.63 -1.10
CA ARG A 69 -4.93 -2.89 -0.35
C ARG A 69 -6.19 -3.64 -0.79
N CYS A 70 -7.26 -2.95 -1.14
CA CYS A 70 -8.51 -3.57 -1.60
C CYS A 70 -8.38 -4.26 -2.97
N MET A 71 -7.35 -3.90 -3.76
CA MET A 71 -7.10 -4.44 -5.10
C MET A 71 -6.09 -5.59 -5.11
N LEU A 72 -5.52 -5.94 -3.96
CA LEU A 72 -4.48 -6.94 -3.81
C LEU A 72 -4.98 -8.13 -3.01
N ALA A 73 -4.49 -9.31 -3.38
CA ALA A 73 -4.71 -10.54 -2.63
C ALA A 73 -3.38 -11.27 -2.45
N GLU A 74 -3.07 -11.64 -1.22
CA GLU A 74 -1.91 -12.46 -0.91
C GLU A 74 -2.21 -13.92 -1.22
N VAL A 75 -1.33 -14.58 -1.97
CA VAL A 75 -1.41 -16.02 -2.20
C VAL A 75 -0.62 -16.71 -1.09
N HIS A 76 -1.33 -17.12 -0.03
CA HIS A 76 -0.70 -17.75 1.14
C HIS A 76 -0.27 -19.21 0.90
N LEU A 77 -0.83 -19.87 -0.12
CA LEU A 77 -0.51 -21.26 -0.44
C LEU A 77 0.71 -21.35 -1.36
N PRO A 78 1.60 -22.35 -1.17
CA PRO A 78 2.71 -22.57 -2.08
C PRO A 78 2.19 -22.89 -3.48
N LEU A 79 2.92 -22.41 -4.50
CA LEU A 79 2.66 -22.77 -5.88
C LEU A 79 2.71 -24.30 -6.02
N LYS A 80 1.67 -24.88 -6.62
CA LYS A 80 1.69 -26.30 -6.97
C LYS A 80 2.67 -26.49 -8.11
N VAL A 81 3.81 -27.11 -7.83
CA VAL A 81 4.78 -27.51 -8.85
C VAL A 81 4.31 -28.86 -9.42
N GLY A 82 3.91 -28.87 -10.70
CA GLY A 82 3.67 -30.10 -11.48
C GLY A 82 2.22 -30.60 -11.58
N GLN A 83 1.40 -29.96 -12.42
CA GLN A 83 0.33 -30.64 -13.16
C GLN A 83 0.69 -30.66 -14.64
#